data_AF-A0A6J1ECQ2-F1
#
_entry.id   AF-A0A6J1ECQ2-F1
#
_cell.length_a   1.000
_cell.length_b   1.000
_cell.length_c   1.000
_cell.angle_alpha   90.00
_cell.angle_beta   90.00
_cell.angle_gamma   90.00
#
_symmetry.space_group_name_H-M   'P 1'
#
loop_
_entity.id
_entity.type
_entity.pdbx_description
1 polymer ?
#
loop_
_entity_poly.entity_id
_entity_poly.type
_entity_poly.pdbx_seq_one_letter_code
_entity_poly.pdbx_strand_id
1 'polypeptide(L)'
;MSSSTHQQSPSLLRYQLLYCLLAVLTLPVSGGRRSSEQQHSGVFNTSTTAILVFGDSTVDPGNNNFIPTVFRSDFPPYGRDFLNHEPTGRFTNGRLATDYIASYAGIKDLIPPYLDPNLEMKNLLTGVSFASAGSGFDPLTPAISNVIPLRKQLDYLKEYKKRVELGMGKDRAEAHIKKAAFVVSAGTNDFVLNYFLLPFRRQIYSVSSYQRFVIQLLMDFLQGLWEEGGRRIAVVGLPPIGCLPIVITLNLDKTMLTRGCVESYSAAARGFNQILKKELKSMQSKV
;
A
#
# COMPACT_ATOMS: atom_id res chain seq x y z
N MET A 1 55.89 42.32 7.84
CA MET A 1 55.37 40.94 7.74
C MET A 1 54.33 40.92 6.63
N SER A 2 54.70 40.33 5.50
CA SER A 2 53.94 40.32 4.26
C SER A 2 52.83 39.27 4.31
N SER A 3 51.59 39.66 3.98
CA SER A 3 50.52 38.71 3.63
C SER A 3 49.86 39.19 2.34
N SER A 4 50.30 38.60 1.23
CA SER A 4 49.74 38.77 -0.10
C SER A 4 48.57 37.81 -0.30
N THR A 5 47.35 38.34 -0.33
CA THR A 5 46.13 37.64 -0.72
C THR A 5 46.08 37.48 -2.24
N HIS A 6 46.29 36.25 -2.73
CA HIS A 6 46.09 35.90 -4.13
C HIS A 6 44.59 35.82 -4.45
N GLN A 7 44.08 36.82 -5.17
CA GLN A 7 42.76 36.81 -5.77
C GLN A 7 42.84 36.08 -7.12
N GLN A 8 42.33 34.85 -7.17
CA GLN A 8 42.30 34.04 -8.41
C GLN A 8 41.34 34.66 -9.43
N SER A 9 41.81 34.84 -10.67
CA SER A 9 41.04 35.43 -11.77
C SER A 9 39.91 34.50 -12.26
N PRO A 10 38.72 35.02 -12.57
CA PRO A 10 37.54 34.24 -12.98
C PRO A 10 37.66 33.51 -14.34
N SER A 11 38.80 33.65 -15.04
CA SER A 11 39.11 32.94 -16.28
C SER A 11 39.56 31.50 -16.07
N LEU A 12 40.25 31.18 -14.96
CA LEU A 12 40.78 29.83 -14.68
C LEU A 12 39.68 28.80 -14.35
N LEU A 13 38.60 29.24 -13.71
CA LEU A 13 37.47 28.37 -13.33
C LEU A 13 36.65 27.91 -14.56
N ARG A 14 36.57 28.74 -15.61
CA ARG A 14 35.88 28.39 -16.86
C ARG A 14 36.65 27.34 -17.68
N TYR A 15 37.99 27.39 -17.65
CA TYR A 15 38.83 26.38 -18.32
C TYR A 15 38.84 25.02 -17.57
N GLN A 16 38.72 25.01 -16.24
CA GLN A 16 38.57 23.78 -15.47
C GLN A 16 37.22 23.08 -15.70
N LEU A 17 36.12 23.84 -15.84
CA LEU A 17 34.80 23.29 -16.15
C LEU A 17 34.74 22.69 -17.57
N LEU A 18 35.43 23.28 -18.55
CA LEU A 18 35.47 22.76 -19.92
C LEU A 18 36.28 21.46 -20.02
N TYR A 19 37.37 21.33 -19.26
CA TYR A 19 38.16 20.09 -19.19
C TYR A 19 37.40 18.93 -18.51
N CYS A 20 36.61 19.21 -17.47
CA CYS A 20 35.76 18.21 -16.84
C CYS A 20 34.62 17.73 -17.76
N LEU A 21 34.06 18.62 -18.60
CA LEU A 21 33.00 18.27 -19.57
C LEU A 21 33.53 17.43 -20.75
N LEU A 22 34.76 17.67 -21.20
CA LEU A 22 35.38 16.90 -22.29
C LEU A 22 35.87 15.51 -21.82
N ALA A 23 36.28 15.36 -20.56
CA ALA A 23 36.71 14.07 -20.00
C ALA A 23 35.56 13.06 -19.78
N VAL A 24 34.31 13.53 -19.66
CA VAL A 24 33.12 12.65 -19.52
C VAL A 24 32.66 12.10 -20.88
N LEU A 25 33.03 12.74 -21.99
CA LEU A 25 32.62 12.33 -23.35
C LEU A 25 33.55 11.31 -24.03
N THR A 26 34.70 10.96 -23.41
CA THR A 26 35.68 10.01 -23.98
C THR A 26 35.88 8.75 -23.16
N LEU A 27 35.04 8.48 -22.15
CA LEU A 27 35.04 7.18 -21.50
C LEU A 27 34.38 6.15 -22.42
N PRO A 28 35.04 5.03 -22.76
CA PRO A 28 34.41 3.97 -23.49
C PRO A 28 33.26 3.45 -22.62
N VAL A 29 32.05 3.48 -23.16
CA VAL A 29 30.92 2.72 -22.61
C VAL A 29 31.29 1.25 -22.81
N SER A 30 31.99 0.70 -21.82
CA SER A 30 32.19 -0.74 -21.69
C SER A 30 30.82 -1.38 -21.73
N GLY A 31 30.57 -2.15 -22.79
CA GLY A 31 29.29 -2.77 -23.06
C GLY A 31 28.72 -3.43 -21.80
N GLY A 32 27.67 -2.82 -21.27
CA GLY A 32 26.83 -3.48 -20.28
C GLY A 32 26.38 -4.79 -20.89
N ARG A 33 26.81 -5.90 -20.29
CA ARG A 33 26.24 -7.22 -20.56
C ARG A 33 24.73 -7.03 -20.58
N ARG A 34 24.11 -7.37 -21.71
CA ARG A 34 22.70 -7.75 -21.74
C ARG A 34 22.55 -8.81 -20.65
N SER A 35 22.08 -8.40 -19.47
CA SER A 35 21.37 -9.31 -18.60
C SER A 35 20.18 -9.73 -19.43
N SER A 36 20.27 -10.92 -20.03
CA SER A 36 19.07 -11.66 -20.37
C SER A 36 18.17 -11.55 -19.14
N GLU A 37 17.03 -10.88 -19.27
CA GLU A 37 15.89 -11.17 -18.42
C GLU A 37 15.63 -12.66 -18.64
N GLN A 38 16.27 -13.48 -17.81
CA GLN A 38 15.77 -14.80 -17.53
C GLN A 38 14.42 -14.52 -16.90
N GLN A 39 13.40 -14.56 -17.76
CA GLN A 39 12.04 -14.82 -17.40
C GLN A 39 12.11 -16.11 -16.59
N HIS A 40 12.29 -15.98 -15.28
CA HIS A 40 12.11 -17.06 -14.34
C HIS A 40 10.61 -17.33 -14.34
N SER A 41 10.14 -17.99 -15.41
CA SER A 41 8.94 -18.83 -15.37
C SER A 41 9.28 -20.05 -14.50
N GLY A 42 9.63 -19.80 -13.24
CA GLY A 42 9.31 -20.75 -12.20
C GLY A 42 7.80 -20.77 -12.21
N VAL A 43 7.22 -21.76 -12.89
CA VAL A 43 5.81 -22.10 -12.72
C VAL A 43 5.70 -22.50 -11.25
N PHE A 44 5.53 -21.53 -10.37
CA PHE A 44 4.97 -21.78 -9.07
C PHE A 44 3.63 -22.40 -9.40
N ASN A 45 3.51 -23.70 -9.15
CA ASN A 45 2.28 -24.43 -9.31
C ASN A 45 1.34 -23.95 -8.19
N THR A 46 0.89 -22.69 -8.28
CA THR A 46 0.04 -22.09 -7.27
C THR A 46 -1.38 -22.49 -7.62
N SER A 47 -2.02 -23.18 -6.69
CA SER A 47 -3.47 -23.40 -6.75
C SER A 47 -4.26 -22.07 -6.65
N THR A 48 -3.60 -20.91 -6.63
CA THR A 48 -4.23 -19.61 -6.39
C THR A 48 -4.83 -19.08 -7.68
N THR A 49 -6.13 -18.84 -7.64
CA THR A 49 -6.94 -18.49 -8.81
C THR A 49 -7.05 -16.99 -9.04
N ALA A 50 -7.00 -16.21 -7.97
CA ALA A 50 -7.09 -14.75 -7.98
C ALA A 50 -6.45 -14.17 -6.72
N ILE A 51 -6.11 -12.87 -6.77
CA ILE A 51 -5.74 -12.08 -5.59
C ILE A 51 -6.77 -10.97 -5.37
N LEU A 52 -7.45 -11.01 -4.23
CA LEU A 52 -8.48 -10.07 -3.82
C LEU A 52 -7.96 -9.21 -2.69
N VAL A 53 -7.89 -7.90 -2.90
CA VAL A 53 -7.16 -6.98 -2.02
C VAL A 53 -8.11 -6.00 -1.36
N PHE A 54 -7.94 -5.77 -0.06
CA PHE A 54 -8.76 -4.89 0.76
C PHE A 54 -7.87 -4.01 1.62
N GLY A 55 -8.28 -2.77 1.85
CA GLY A 55 -7.61 -1.91 2.81
C GLY A 55 -7.49 -0.45 2.38
N ASP A 56 -6.31 0.12 2.60
CA ASP A 56 -6.04 1.55 2.45
C ASP A 56 -5.06 1.87 1.31
N SER A 57 -4.41 3.04 1.37
CA SER A 57 -3.47 3.55 0.37
C SER A 57 -2.27 2.64 0.13
N THR A 58 -1.93 1.78 1.10
CA THR A 58 -0.83 0.83 0.96
C THR A 58 -1.08 -0.25 -0.09
N VAL A 59 -2.35 -0.41 -0.50
CA VAL A 59 -2.80 -1.47 -1.40
C VAL A 59 -3.88 -0.99 -2.40
N ASP A 60 -4.09 0.33 -2.51
CA ASP A 60 -5.02 0.95 -3.46
C ASP A 60 -4.35 1.23 -4.80
N PRO A 61 -4.77 0.56 -5.89
CA PRO A 61 -4.24 0.78 -7.23
C PRO A 61 -4.84 1.99 -7.95
N GLY A 62 -5.85 2.65 -7.37
CA GLY A 62 -6.51 3.83 -7.96
C GLY A 62 -8.03 3.85 -7.83
N ASN A 63 -8.65 3.10 -6.91
CA ASN A 63 -10.11 3.17 -6.69
C ASN A 63 -10.53 4.59 -6.30
N ASN A 64 -9.69 5.31 -5.58
CA ASN A 64 -9.95 6.69 -5.17
C ASN A 64 -10.06 7.68 -6.35
N ASN A 65 -9.63 7.31 -7.56
CA ASN A 65 -9.82 8.15 -8.75
C ASN A 65 -11.29 8.24 -9.18
N PHE A 66 -12.11 7.27 -8.76
CA PHE A 66 -13.51 7.11 -9.18
C PHE A 66 -14.52 7.57 -8.12
N ILE A 67 -14.06 8.24 -7.06
CA ILE A 67 -14.91 8.78 -5.98
C ILE A 67 -14.50 10.23 -5.66
N PRO A 68 -15.41 11.06 -5.10
CA PRO A 68 -15.10 12.44 -4.77
C PRO A 68 -14.25 12.55 -3.49
N THR A 69 -12.94 12.37 -3.59
CA THR A 69 -12.01 12.45 -2.45
C THR A 69 -10.71 13.19 -2.82
N VAL A 70 -10.06 13.77 -1.81
CA VAL A 70 -8.72 14.36 -1.93
C VAL A 70 -7.61 13.33 -1.75
N PHE A 71 -7.92 12.14 -1.22
CA PHE A 71 -6.95 11.06 -1.05
C PHE A 71 -6.68 10.36 -2.38
N ARG A 72 -6.07 11.08 -3.33
CA ARG A 72 -5.70 10.57 -4.64
C ARG A 72 -4.19 10.67 -4.86
N SER A 73 -3.69 9.89 -5.80
CA SER A 73 -2.28 9.90 -6.22
C SER A 73 -2.16 9.71 -7.74
N ASP A 74 -3.14 10.20 -8.48
CA ASP A 74 -3.21 10.19 -9.94
C ASP A 74 -2.56 11.44 -10.56
N PHE A 75 -1.50 11.94 -9.92
CA PHE A 75 -0.73 13.10 -10.35
C PHE A 75 0.78 12.89 -10.09
N PRO A 76 1.68 13.61 -10.76
CA PRO A 76 3.12 13.54 -10.48
C PRO A 76 3.45 13.92 -9.02
N PRO A 77 4.39 13.23 -8.36
CA PRO A 77 5.40 12.37 -8.96
C PRO A 77 5.11 10.87 -8.82
N TYR A 78 3.86 10.49 -8.52
CA TYR A 78 3.44 9.10 -8.48
C TYR A 78 3.52 8.47 -9.87
N GLY A 79 3.71 7.15 -9.94
CA GLY A 79 3.82 6.43 -11.23
C GLY A 79 5.11 6.68 -12.04
N ARG A 80 6.05 7.50 -11.57
CA ARG A 80 7.28 7.83 -12.33
C ARG A 80 8.14 6.62 -12.73
N ASP A 81 8.06 5.52 -12.01
CA ASP A 81 8.84 4.30 -12.25
C ASP A 81 8.07 3.28 -13.13
N PHE A 82 6.83 3.59 -13.55
CA PHE A 82 6.18 2.83 -14.61
C PHE A 82 6.78 3.16 -15.99
N LEU A 83 6.70 2.20 -16.92
CA LEU A 83 7.23 2.35 -18.28
C LEU A 83 6.61 3.53 -19.05
N ASN A 84 5.34 3.83 -18.80
CA ASN A 84 4.63 4.98 -19.38
C ASN A 84 4.75 6.25 -18.50
N HIS A 85 5.37 6.16 -17.33
CA HIS A 85 5.48 7.23 -16.35
C HIS A 85 4.13 7.82 -15.88
N GLU A 86 3.03 7.08 -16.01
CA GLU A 86 1.70 7.58 -15.69
C GLU A 86 1.29 7.27 -14.24
N PRO A 87 0.76 8.26 -13.50
CA PRO A 87 0.24 8.06 -12.17
C PRO A 87 -1.12 7.34 -12.23
N THR A 88 -1.20 6.11 -11.72
CA THR A 88 -2.46 5.33 -11.77
C THR A 88 -3.40 5.58 -10.59
N GLY A 89 -3.02 6.41 -9.61
CA GLY A 89 -3.67 6.46 -8.29
C GLY A 89 -3.07 5.52 -7.25
N ARG A 90 -1.91 4.91 -7.54
CA ARG A 90 -1.08 4.19 -6.57
C ARG A 90 -0.26 5.18 -5.76
N PHE A 91 -0.26 5.02 -4.44
CA PHE A 91 0.53 5.85 -3.51
C PHE A 91 2.02 5.44 -3.49
N THR A 92 2.61 5.27 -4.67
CA THR A 92 4.01 4.95 -4.89
C THR A 92 4.45 5.42 -6.28
N ASN A 93 5.73 5.33 -6.57
CA ASN A 93 6.27 5.64 -7.89
C ASN A 93 5.98 4.54 -8.93
N GLY A 94 5.50 3.35 -8.55
CA GLY A 94 5.28 2.26 -9.49
C GLY A 94 4.38 1.18 -8.94
N ARG A 95 4.86 -0.06 -8.89
CA ARG A 95 4.11 -1.23 -8.39
C ARG A 95 3.90 -1.19 -6.87
N LEU A 96 2.73 -1.61 -6.40
CA LEU A 96 2.43 -1.88 -4.99
C LEU A 96 3.03 -3.22 -4.56
N ALA A 97 3.16 -3.44 -3.24
CA ALA A 97 3.57 -4.75 -2.72
C ALA A 97 2.65 -5.88 -3.20
N THR A 98 1.35 -5.61 -3.33
CA THR A 98 0.35 -6.57 -3.82
C THR A 98 0.52 -6.90 -5.31
N ASP A 99 1.00 -5.95 -6.12
CA ASP A 99 1.34 -6.19 -7.53
C ASP A 99 2.51 -7.19 -7.63
N TYR A 100 3.55 -7.01 -6.79
CA TYR A 100 4.66 -7.98 -6.72
C TYR A 100 4.20 -9.36 -6.23
N ILE A 101 3.32 -9.43 -5.22
CA ILE A 101 2.74 -10.70 -4.75
C ILE A 101 2.00 -11.41 -5.90
N ALA A 102 1.19 -10.68 -6.69
CA ALA A 102 0.49 -11.24 -7.83
C ALA A 102 1.41 -11.73 -8.94
N SER A 103 2.47 -10.96 -9.22
CA SER A 103 3.46 -11.30 -10.24
C SER A 103 4.25 -12.55 -9.84
N TYR A 104 4.72 -12.62 -8.58
CA TYR A 104 5.40 -13.81 -8.05
C TYR A 104 4.49 -15.04 -7.96
N ALA A 105 3.18 -14.86 -7.77
CA ALA A 105 2.23 -15.95 -7.81
C ALA A 105 1.91 -16.44 -9.25
N GLY A 106 2.40 -15.74 -10.28
CA GLY A 106 2.14 -16.05 -11.69
C GLY A 106 0.72 -15.69 -12.16
N ILE A 107 0.04 -14.78 -11.46
CA ILE A 107 -1.37 -14.44 -11.72
C ILE A 107 -1.50 -13.24 -12.66
N LYS A 108 -0.80 -12.16 -12.36
CA LYS A 108 -0.78 -10.91 -13.15
C LYS A 108 0.30 -9.96 -12.66
N ASP A 109 0.70 -9.01 -13.49
CA ASP A 109 1.68 -7.99 -13.14
C ASP A 109 1.12 -6.85 -12.28
N LEU A 110 -0.12 -6.41 -12.58
CA LEU A 110 -0.76 -5.28 -11.91
C LEU A 110 -2.18 -5.66 -11.50
N ILE A 111 -2.50 -5.45 -10.23
CA ILE A 111 -3.87 -5.59 -9.72
C ILE A 111 -4.64 -4.32 -10.05
N PRO A 112 -5.75 -4.40 -10.80
CA PRO A 112 -6.53 -3.22 -11.16
C PRO A 112 -7.47 -2.79 -10.01
N PRO A 113 -7.89 -1.51 -10.00
CA PRO A 113 -8.96 -1.06 -9.12
C PRO A 113 -10.30 -1.67 -9.55
N TYR A 114 -11.09 -2.14 -8.58
CA TYR A 114 -12.42 -2.69 -8.84
C TYR A 114 -13.39 -1.67 -9.45
N LEU A 115 -13.23 -0.39 -9.10
CA LEU A 115 -14.10 0.70 -9.55
C LEU A 115 -13.79 1.23 -10.96
N ASP A 116 -12.76 0.72 -11.63
CA ASP A 116 -12.48 1.12 -13.01
C ASP A 116 -13.65 0.71 -13.94
N PRO A 117 -14.32 1.67 -14.60
CA PRO A 117 -15.40 1.36 -15.54
C PRO A 117 -14.91 0.55 -16.75
N ASN A 118 -13.61 0.59 -17.05
CA ASN A 118 -12.99 -0.16 -18.14
C ASN A 118 -12.46 -1.52 -17.68
N LEU A 119 -12.77 -1.97 -16.45
CA LEU A 119 -12.32 -3.25 -15.92
C LEU A 119 -12.87 -4.43 -16.73
N GLU A 120 -12.00 -5.01 -17.55
CA GLU A 120 -12.30 -6.19 -18.34
C GLU A 120 -12.52 -7.45 -17.48
N MET A 121 -13.39 -8.36 -17.96
CA MET A 121 -13.72 -9.59 -17.27
C MET A 121 -12.49 -10.49 -17.01
N LYS A 122 -11.54 -10.58 -17.96
CA LYS A 122 -10.30 -11.37 -17.79
C LYS A 122 -9.44 -10.89 -16.62
N ASN A 123 -9.42 -9.57 -16.41
CA ASN A 123 -8.70 -8.94 -15.32
C ASN A 123 -9.47 -9.10 -14.01
N LEU A 124 -10.79 -8.96 -14.04
CA LEU A 124 -11.64 -9.23 -12.89
C LEU A 124 -11.44 -10.66 -12.37
N LEU A 125 -11.52 -11.68 -13.25
CA LEU A 125 -11.39 -13.09 -12.87
C LEU A 125 -10.05 -13.45 -12.23
N THR A 126 -8.98 -12.71 -12.49
CA THR A 126 -7.66 -12.97 -11.91
C THR A 126 -7.41 -12.14 -10.65
N GLY A 127 -8.37 -11.32 -10.21
CA GLY A 127 -8.35 -10.59 -8.96
C GLY A 127 -8.25 -9.08 -9.10
N VAL A 128 -8.72 -8.36 -8.10
CA VAL A 128 -8.87 -6.89 -8.09
C VAL A 128 -8.54 -6.36 -6.69
N SER A 129 -8.31 -5.06 -6.59
CA SER A 129 -8.30 -4.38 -5.29
C SER A 129 -9.59 -3.61 -5.07
N PHE A 130 -10.17 -3.80 -3.90
CA PHE A 130 -11.29 -3.04 -3.35
C PHE A 130 -10.82 -1.93 -2.40
N ALA A 131 -9.50 -1.83 -2.17
CA ALA A 131 -8.91 -0.88 -1.24
C ALA A 131 -9.17 0.58 -1.62
N SER A 132 -9.12 1.46 -0.63
CA SER A 132 -9.36 2.88 -0.81
C SER A 132 -8.44 3.69 0.07
N ALA A 133 -7.61 4.53 -0.54
CA ALA A 133 -6.68 5.37 0.19
C ALA A 133 -7.37 6.24 1.24
N GLY A 134 -6.73 6.37 2.41
CA GLY A 134 -7.30 7.06 3.59
C GLY A 134 -8.25 6.21 4.44
N SER A 135 -8.62 5.00 4.01
CA SER A 135 -9.54 4.14 4.77
C SER A 135 -8.88 3.51 6.00
N GLY A 136 -9.70 2.92 6.87
CA GLY A 136 -9.30 2.27 8.11
C GLY A 136 -10.42 1.38 8.67
N PHE A 137 -10.15 0.59 9.70
CA PHE A 137 -11.16 -0.30 10.28
C PHE A 137 -12.17 0.47 11.12
N ASP A 138 -11.74 1.54 11.81
CA ASP A 138 -12.64 2.42 12.55
C ASP A 138 -13.55 3.18 11.57
N PRO A 139 -14.89 3.04 11.65
CA PRO A 139 -15.82 3.73 10.74
C PRO A 139 -15.70 5.26 10.75
N LEU A 140 -15.12 5.84 11.80
CA LEU A 140 -14.84 7.27 11.85
C LEU A 140 -13.77 7.69 10.83
N THR A 141 -12.78 6.84 10.57
CA THR A 141 -11.67 7.12 9.64
C THR A 141 -12.16 7.44 8.22
N PRO A 142 -12.93 6.55 7.56
CA PRO A 142 -13.43 6.83 6.21
C PRO A 142 -14.50 7.94 6.19
N ALA A 143 -15.21 8.17 7.30
CA ALA A 143 -16.18 9.26 7.41
C ALA A 143 -15.49 10.64 7.40
N ILE A 144 -14.40 10.81 8.14
CA ILE A 144 -13.61 12.05 8.15
C ILE A 144 -12.91 12.25 6.80
N SER A 145 -12.38 11.16 6.23
CA SER A 145 -11.57 11.22 5.02
C SER A 145 -12.39 11.27 3.72
N ASN A 146 -13.70 11.04 3.80
CA ASN A 146 -14.62 10.87 2.67
C ASN A 146 -14.13 9.84 1.64
N VAL A 147 -13.91 8.61 2.11
CA VAL A 147 -13.34 7.49 1.32
C VAL A 147 -14.13 6.20 1.57
N ILE A 148 -13.83 5.12 0.84
CA ILE A 148 -14.63 3.88 0.90
C ILE A 148 -14.34 3.14 2.22
N PRO A 149 -15.34 2.95 3.10
CA PRO A 149 -15.15 2.20 4.34
C PRO A 149 -14.94 0.71 4.05
N LEU A 150 -14.20 0.01 4.92
CA LEU A 150 -13.94 -1.44 4.78
C LEU A 150 -15.22 -2.28 4.62
N ARG A 151 -16.32 -1.90 5.30
CA ARG A 151 -17.63 -2.54 5.11
C ARG A 151 -18.11 -2.46 3.65
N LYS A 152 -17.94 -1.32 2.99
CA LYS A 152 -18.31 -1.16 1.58
C LYS A 152 -17.36 -1.94 0.66
N GLN A 153 -16.09 -2.11 1.05
CA GLN A 153 -15.16 -2.99 0.33
C GLN A 153 -15.62 -4.46 0.40
N LEU A 154 -16.19 -4.91 1.52
CA LEU A 154 -16.83 -6.24 1.63
C LEU A 154 -18.09 -6.34 0.75
N ASP A 155 -18.88 -5.28 0.65
CA ASP A 155 -20.02 -5.26 -0.27
C ASP A 155 -19.57 -5.35 -1.74
N TYR A 156 -18.47 -4.70 -2.10
CA TYR A 156 -17.86 -4.86 -3.43
C TYR A 156 -17.38 -6.29 -3.70
N LEU A 157 -16.92 -7.03 -2.68
CA LEU A 157 -16.64 -8.46 -2.83
C LEU A 157 -17.91 -9.25 -3.19
N LYS A 158 -19.04 -8.95 -2.56
CA LYS A 158 -20.32 -9.61 -2.88
C LYS A 158 -20.76 -9.32 -4.31
N GLU A 159 -20.60 -8.08 -4.75
CA GLU A 159 -20.86 -7.68 -6.14
C GLU A 159 -19.89 -8.39 -7.12
N TYR A 160 -18.60 -8.41 -6.80
CA TYR A 160 -17.57 -9.14 -7.55
C TYR A 160 -17.94 -10.62 -7.71
N LYS A 161 -18.34 -11.30 -6.64
CA LYS A 161 -18.75 -12.71 -6.68
C LYS A 161 -19.89 -12.95 -7.66
N LYS A 162 -20.93 -12.10 -7.64
CA LYS A 162 -22.03 -12.18 -8.61
C LYS A 162 -21.54 -12.04 -10.06
N ARG A 163 -20.59 -11.12 -10.32
CA ARG A 163 -19.98 -10.96 -11.65
C ARG A 163 -19.18 -12.19 -12.07
N VAL A 164 -18.43 -12.79 -11.16
CA VAL A 164 -17.70 -14.06 -11.41
C VAL A 164 -18.68 -15.20 -11.69
N GLU A 165 -19.74 -15.35 -10.89
CA GLU A 165 -20.80 -16.34 -11.09
C GLU A 165 -21.47 -16.21 -12.46
N LEU A 166 -21.76 -14.99 -12.92
CA LEU A 166 -22.28 -14.77 -14.28
C LEU A 166 -21.29 -15.20 -15.37
N GLY A 167 -19.98 -15.01 -15.15
CA GLY A 167 -18.94 -15.33 -16.12
C GLY A 167 -18.55 -16.80 -16.21
N MET A 168 -18.65 -17.57 -15.12
CA MET A 168 -18.23 -18.98 -15.09
C MET A 168 -19.24 -19.96 -14.49
N GLY A 169 -20.40 -19.50 -14.05
CA GLY A 169 -21.38 -20.32 -13.34
C GLY A 169 -21.03 -20.51 -11.87
N LYS A 170 -22.07 -20.82 -11.08
CA LYS A 170 -22.03 -20.83 -9.61
C LYS A 170 -20.95 -21.75 -9.03
N ASP A 171 -20.97 -23.04 -9.37
CA ASP A 171 -20.06 -24.02 -8.76
C ASP A 171 -18.59 -23.72 -9.07
N ARG A 172 -18.29 -23.26 -10.29
CA ARG A 172 -16.94 -22.84 -10.67
C ARG A 172 -16.52 -21.56 -9.95
N ALA A 173 -17.43 -20.60 -9.79
CA ALA A 173 -17.16 -19.38 -9.05
C ALA A 173 -16.87 -19.67 -7.58
N GLU A 174 -17.66 -20.52 -6.91
CA GLU A 174 -17.41 -20.92 -5.52
C GLU A 174 -16.03 -21.60 -5.36
N ALA A 175 -15.70 -22.54 -6.24
CA ALA A 175 -14.38 -23.18 -6.25
C ALA A 175 -13.25 -22.19 -6.54
N HIS A 176 -13.49 -21.21 -7.42
CA HIS A 176 -12.56 -20.13 -7.74
C HIS A 176 -12.31 -19.23 -6.53
N ILE A 177 -13.34 -18.78 -5.83
CA ILE A 177 -13.20 -17.92 -4.62
C ILE A 177 -12.49 -18.66 -3.49
N LYS A 178 -12.82 -19.93 -3.26
CA LYS A 178 -12.19 -20.76 -2.21
C LYS A 178 -10.67 -20.89 -2.39
N LYS A 179 -10.21 -20.83 -3.65
CA LYS A 179 -8.79 -20.91 -4.03
C LYS A 179 -8.11 -19.53 -4.14
N ALA A 180 -8.86 -18.44 -4.13
CA ALA A 180 -8.32 -17.09 -4.20
C ALA A 180 -7.56 -16.73 -2.92
N ALA A 181 -6.53 -15.90 -3.06
CA ALA A 181 -5.82 -15.28 -1.95
C ALA A 181 -6.43 -13.92 -1.63
N PHE A 182 -6.73 -13.70 -0.36
CA PHE A 182 -7.27 -12.44 0.16
C PHE A 182 -6.15 -11.72 0.89
N VAL A 183 -5.93 -10.43 0.60
CA VAL A 183 -4.90 -9.62 1.26
C VAL A 183 -5.57 -8.42 1.91
N VAL A 184 -5.37 -8.24 3.22
CA VAL A 184 -5.94 -7.14 4.00
C VAL A 184 -4.80 -6.28 4.54
N SER A 185 -4.77 -4.99 4.20
CA SER A 185 -3.79 -4.03 4.74
C SER A 185 -4.44 -2.68 5.01
N ALA A 186 -4.75 -2.42 6.27
CA ALA A 186 -5.34 -1.17 6.73
C ALA A 186 -5.01 -0.93 8.22
N GLY A 187 -5.47 0.20 8.74
CA GLY A 187 -5.44 0.53 10.17
C GLY A 187 -4.42 1.60 10.54
N THR A 188 -3.46 1.91 9.66
CA THR A 188 -2.51 3.01 9.90
C THR A 188 -3.25 4.33 10.12
N ASN A 189 -4.27 4.60 9.31
CA ASN A 189 -5.08 5.81 9.39
C ASN A 189 -5.90 5.90 10.69
N ASP A 190 -6.37 4.77 11.24
CA ASP A 190 -7.12 4.76 12.52
C ASP A 190 -6.28 5.36 13.66
N PHE A 191 -5.00 4.97 13.73
CA PHE A 191 -4.09 5.49 14.76
C PHE A 191 -3.58 6.88 14.42
N VAL A 192 -3.08 7.09 13.20
CA VAL A 192 -2.45 8.37 12.82
C VAL A 192 -3.49 9.50 12.82
N LEU A 193 -4.64 9.31 12.17
CA LEU A 193 -5.67 10.33 12.06
C LEU A 193 -6.54 10.41 13.32
N ASN A 194 -7.26 9.35 13.69
CA ASN A 194 -8.33 9.46 14.71
C ASN A 194 -7.85 9.39 16.16
N TYR A 195 -6.69 8.78 16.41
CA TYR A 195 -6.17 8.64 17.76
C TYR A 195 -5.18 9.75 18.10
N PHE A 196 -4.19 9.98 17.23
CA PHE A 196 -3.11 10.90 17.55
C PHE A 196 -3.28 12.31 16.98
N LEU A 197 -3.61 12.47 15.68
CA LEU A 197 -3.68 13.78 15.05
C LEU A 197 -4.97 14.54 15.40
N LEU A 198 -6.12 13.89 15.22
CA LEU A 198 -7.44 14.37 15.59
C LEU A 198 -7.85 13.62 16.85
N PRO A 199 -7.70 14.18 18.07
CA PRO A 199 -7.75 13.41 19.31
C PRO A 199 -9.17 12.94 19.72
N PHE A 200 -10.11 12.79 18.78
CA PHE A 200 -11.48 12.33 19.04
C PHE A 200 -11.49 10.98 19.76
N ARG A 201 -10.69 10.00 19.30
CA ARG A 201 -10.64 8.69 19.96
C ARG A 201 -9.80 8.72 21.23
N ARG A 202 -8.77 9.56 21.32
CA ARG A 202 -7.94 9.69 22.53
C ARG A 202 -8.68 10.29 23.72
N GLN A 203 -9.76 11.04 23.49
CA GLN A 203 -10.62 11.53 24.56
C GLN A 203 -11.47 10.44 25.22
N ILE A 204 -11.71 9.32 24.52
CA ILE A 204 -12.64 8.26 24.94
C ILE A 204 -11.90 6.95 25.25
N TYR A 205 -10.77 6.71 24.59
CA TYR A 205 -10.00 5.48 24.68
C TYR A 205 -8.55 5.74 25.13
N SER A 206 -8.06 4.88 26.02
CA SER A 206 -6.62 4.69 26.15
C SER A 206 -6.08 4.02 24.88
N VAL A 207 -4.75 4.09 24.66
CA VAL A 207 -4.14 3.46 23.47
C VAL A 207 -4.48 1.98 23.42
N SER A 208 -4.42 1.30 24.58
CA SER A 208 -4.66 -0.14 24.67
C SER A 208 -6.13 -0.52 24.46
N SER A 209 -7.09 0.29 24.91
CA SER A 209 -8.51 0.03 24.62
C SER A 209 -8.86 0.34 23.17
N TYR A 210 -8.24 1.36 22.58
CA TYR A 210 -8.41 1.66 21.16
C TYR A 210 -7.83 0.57 20.25
N GLN A 211 -6.65 0.03 20.59
CA GLN A 211 -6.09 -1.13 19.89
C GLN A 211 -7.06 -2.32 19.86
N ARG A 212 -7.66 -2.66 21.00
CA ARG A 212 -8.64 -3.76 21.07
C ARG A 212 -9.89 -3.47 20.26
N PHE A 213 -10.38 -2.23 20.29
CA PHE A 213 -11.53 -1.80 19.49
C PHE A 213 -11.27 -1.97 17.99
N VAL A 214 -10.13 -1.48 17.49
CA VAL A 214 -9.74 -1.62 16.08
C VAL A 214 -9.53 -3.10 15.71
N ILE A 215 -8.93 -3.89 16.60
CA ILE A 215 -8.78 -5.34 16.40
C ILE A 215 -10.13 -6.04 16.29
N GLN A 216 -11.11 -5.71 17.12
CA GLN A 216 -12.44 -6.29 17.04
C GLN A 216 -13.08 -6.02 15.68
N LEU A 217 -13.02 -4.77 15.20
CA LEU A 217 -13.53 -4.40 13.87
C LEU A 217 -12.80 -5.14 12.74
N LEU A 218 -11.49 -5.33 12.86
CA LEU A 218 -10.73 -6.16 11.92
C LEU A 218 -11.18 -7.63 11.99
N MET A 219 -11.35 -8.23 13.17
CA MET A 219 -11.82 -9.61 13.29
C MET A 219 -13.22 -9.80 12.68
N ASP A 220 -14.13 -8.85 12.90
CA ASP A 220 -15.48 -8.87 12.29
C ASP A 220 -15.39 -8.78 10.75
N PHE A 221 -14.48 -7.96 10.22
CA PHE A 221 -14.22 -7.89 8.79
C PHE A 221 -13.67 -9.21 8.23
N LEU A 222 -12.70 -9.85 8.90
CA LEU A 222 -12.17 -11.15 8.50
C LEU A 222 -13.23 -12.25 8.54
N GLN A 223 -14.11 -12.22 9.54
CA GLN A 223 -15.26 -13.11 9.62
C GLN A 223 -16.20 -12.91 8.42
N GLY A 224 -16.48 -11.67 8.03
CA GLY A 224 -17.24 -11.38 6.82
C GLY A 224 -16.58 -11.92 5.54
N LEU A 225 -15.25 -11.78 5.40
CA LEU A 225 -14.52 -12.39 4.27
C LEU A 225 -14.63 -13.93 4.28
N TRP A 226 -14.59 -14.54 5.47
CA TRP A 226 -14.74 -15.98 5.64
C TRP A 226 -16.13 -16.46 5.22
N GLU A 227 -17.18 -15.76 5.65
CA GLU A 227 -18.57 -16.03 5.26
C GLU A 227 -18.77 -15.91 3.75
N GLU A 228 -18.04 -14.99 3.11
CA GLU A 228 -18.05 -14.84 1.66
C GLU A 228 -17.19 -15.87 0.90
N GLY A 229 -16.61 -16.85 1.58
CA GLY A 229 -15.88 -17.97 0.98
C GLY A 229 -14.36 -17.82 0.98
N GLY A 230 -13.81 -16.75 1.57
CA GLY A 230 -12.38 -16.57 1.74
C GLY A 230 -11.78 -17.67 2.63
N ARG A 231 -10.76 -18.36 2.16
CA ARG A 231 -10.06 -19.43 2.93
C ARG A 231 -8.55 -19.20 3.07
N ARG A 232 -7.98 -18.33 2.25
CA ARG A 232 -6.55 -17.98 2.28
C ARG A 232 -6.46 -16.48 2.49
N ILE A 233 -6.41 -16.05 3.75
CA ILE A 233 -6.44 -14.63 4.11
C ILE A 233 -5.10 -14.25 4.74
N ALA A 234 -4.39 -13.34 4.07
CA ALA A 234 -3.19 -12.69 4.58
C ALA A 234 -3.57 -11.32 5.17
N VAL A 235 -3.13 -11.06 6.40
CA VAL A 235 -3.41 -9.81 7.11
C VAL A 235 -2.07 -9.14 7.43
N VAL A 236 -1.92 -7.91 6.98
CA VAL A 236 -0.72 -7.11 7.18
C VAL A 236 -0.87 -6.32 8.48
N GLY A 237 0.12 -6.45 9.37
CA GLY A 237 0.18 -5.64 10.59
C GLY A 237 0.55 -4.19 10.29
N LEU A 238 0.43 -3.32 11.29
CA LEU A 238 0.82 -1.93 11.17
C LEU A 238 2.34 -1.79 10.98
N PRO A 239 2.80 -0.91 10.08
CA PRO A 239 4.21 -0.61 9.95
C PRO A 239 4.70 0.20 11.17
N PRO A 240 6.01 0.53 11.25
CA PRO A 240 6.51 1.51 12.22
C PRO A 240 5.93 2.91 11.98
N ILE A 241 4.66 3.14 12.37
CA ILE A 241 3.90 4.35 12.03
C ILE A 241 4.50 5.64 12.60
N GLY A 242 5.31 5.56 13.66
CA GLY A 242 6.04 6.72 14.18
C GLY A 242 7.14 7.24 13.26
N CYS A 243 7.57 6.43 12.30
CA CYS A 243 8.59 6.78 11.31
C CYS A 243 8.01 7.33 9.99
N LEU A 244 6.68 7.45 9.88
CA LEU A 244 6.07 8.00 8.69
C LEU A 244 6.48 9.49 8.53
N PRO A 245 6.88 9.95 7.33
CA PRO A 245 7.31 11.33 7.13
C PRO A 245 6.29 12.37 7.64
N ILE A 246 4.99 12.13 7.45
CA ILE A 246 3.93 12.99 7.95
C ILE A 246 3.89 13.06 9.48
N VAL A 247 4.10 11.93 10.16
CA VAL A 247 4.11 11.86 11.63
C VAL A 247 5.33 12.60 12.19
N ILE A 248 6.51 12.40 11.60
CA ILE A 248 7.73 13.10 12.00
C ILE A 248 7.55 14.62 11.81
N THR A 249 7.04 15.04 10.64
CA THR A 249 6.85 16.46 10.30
C THR A 249 5.88 17.16 11.25
N LEU A 250 4.78 16.50 11.62
CA LEU A 250 3.77 17.07 12.52
C LEU A 250 4.16 17.00 14.01
N ASN A 251 5.28 16.38 14.37
CA ASN A 251 5.78 16.27 15.74
C ASN A 251 7.19 16.86 15.93
N LEU A 252 7.61 17.76 15.03
CA LEU A 252 8.94 18.40 15.09
C LEU A 252 9.18 19.14 16.41
N ASP A 253 8.15 19.81 16.97
CA ASP A 253 8.27 20.55 18.24
C ASP A 253 8.59 19.66 19.45
N LYS A 254 8.25 18.36 19.38
CA LYS A 254 8.50 17.38 20.46
C LYS A 254 9.83 16.64 20.29
N THR A 255 10.44 16.76 19.12
CA THR A 255 11.72 16.13 18.77
C THR A 255 12.76 17.22 18.60
N MET A 256 12.96 17.99 19.67
CA MET A 256 13.94 19.08 19.76
C MET A 256 15.28 18.62 19.14
N LEU A 257 15.62 19.20 17.99
CA LEU A 257 16.88 19.06 17.25
C LEU A 257 17.16 17.73 16.52
N THR A 258 16.28 16.72 16.58
CA THR A 258 16.49 15.45 15.84
C THR A 258 15.24 15.00 15.09
N ARG A 259 15.27 14.99 13.76
CA ARG A 259 14.22 14.37 12.91
C ARG A 259 14.22 12.86 13.14
N GLY A 260 13.50 12.40 14.15
CA GLY A 260 13.44 11.00 14.57
C GLY A 260 12.02 10.45 14.54
N CYS A 261 11.90 9.12 14.56
CA CYS A 261 10.61 8.47 14.70
C CYS A 261 9.95 8.81 16.03
N VAL A 262 8.64 8.99 16.03
CA VAL A 262 7.87 9.28 17.24
C VAL A 262 7.52 7.97 17.95
N GLU A 263 8.16 7.72 19.09
CA GLU A 263 8.10 6.41 19.75
C GLU A 263 6.69 6.02 20.22
N SER A 264 5.86 6.97 20.67
CA SER A 264 4.49 6.68 21.11
C SER A 264 3.61 6.09 20.00
N TYR A 265 3.81 6.53 18.76
CA TYR A 265 3.12 6.01 17.58
C TYR A 265 3.63 4.60 17.24
N SER A 266 4.95 4.41 17.21
CA SER A 266 5.55 3.09 16.96
C SER A 266 5.19 2.07 18.04
N ALA A 267 5.12 2.47 19.31
CA ALA A 267 4.67 1.63 20.41
C ALA A 267 3.21 1.20 20.25
N ALA A 268 2.33 2.10 19.79
CA ALA A 268 0.95 1.76 19.47
C ALA A 268 0.85 0.72 18.34
N ALA A 269 1.65 0.84 17.29
CA ALA A 269 1.69 -0.18 16.23
C ALA A 269 2.20 -1.54 16.73
N ARG A 270 3.26 -1.56 17.56
CA ARG A 270 3.77 -2.82 18.12
C ARG A 270 2.76 -3.51 19.02
N GLY A 271 2.07 -2.76 19.89
CA GLY A 271 1.01 -3.31 20.74
C GLY A 271 -0.16 -3.86 19.93
N PHE A 272 -0.60 -3.14 18.89
CA PHE A 272 -1.62 -3.62 17.96
C PHE A 272 -1.21 -4.94 17.30
N ASN A 273 0.02 -5.01 16.75
CA ASN A 273 0.52 -6.20 16.06
C ASN A 273 0.65 -7.42 16.98
N GLN A 274 0.98 -7.21 18.26
CA GLN A 274 1.01 -8.30 19.25
C GLN A 274 -0.39 -8.88 19.50
N ILE A 275 -1.40 -8.03 19.65
CA ILE A 275 -2.80 -8.45 19.82
C ILE A 275 -3.27 -9.15 18.54
N LEU A 276 -3.03 -8.55 17.38
CA LEU A 276 -3.40 -9.12 16.08
C LEU A 276 -2.86 -10.54 15.89
N LYS A 277 -1.56 -10.75 16.16
CA LYS A 277 -0.94 -12.07 16.04
C LYS A 277 -1.63 -13.12 16.95
N LYS A 278 -2.04 -12.72 18.15
CA LYS A 278 -2.75 -13.59 19.09
C LYS A 278 -4.14 -13.93 18.59
N GLU A 279 -4.92 -12.94 18.15
CA GLU A 279 -6.29 -13.14 17.67
C GLU A 279 -6.32 -13.98 16.38
N LEU A 280 -5.42 -13.71 15.43
CA LEU A 280 -5.31 -14.51 14.20
C LEU A 280 -5.00 -15.98 14.51
N LYS A 281 -4.09 -16.24 15.48
CA LYS A 281 -3.80 -17.61 15.92
C LYS A 281 -5.04 -18.28 16.54
N SER A 282 -5.83 -17.53 17.32
CA SER A 282 -7.08 -18.05 17.87
C SER A 282 -8.16 -18.29 16.82
N MET A 283 -8.23 -17.48 15.77
CA MET A 283 -9.18 -17.66 14.68
C MET A 283 -8.82 -18.91 13.87
N GLN A 284 -7.53 -19.10 13.56
CA GLN A 284 -7.04 -20.28 12.85
C GLN A 284 -7.30 -21.59 13.59
N SER A 285 -7.34 -21.60 14.93
CA SER A 285 -7.61 -22.82 15.70
C SER A 285 -9.09 -23.20 15.79
N LYS A 286 -10.01 -22.34 15.32
CA LYS A 286 -11.47 -22.57 15.36
C LYS A 286 -12.05 -23.03 14.02
N VAL A 287 -11.21 -23.08 12.98
CA VAL A 287 -11.52 -23.40 11.59
C VAL A 287 -11.06 -24.82 11.29
#